data_AF-A0AAN7AEC0-F1
#
_entry.id   AF-A0AAN7AEC0-F1
#
_cell.length_a   1.000
_cell.length_b   1.000
_cell.length_c   1.000
_cell.angle_alpha   90.00
_cell.angle_beta   90.00
_cell.angle_gamma   90.00
#
_symmetry.space_group_name_H-M   'P 1'
#
loop_
_entity.id
_entity.type
_entity.pdbx_description
1 polymer ?
#
loop_
_entity_poly.entity_id
_entity_poly.type
_entity_poly.pdbx_seq_one_letter_code
_entity_poly.pdbx_strand_id
1 'polypeptide(L)'
;MYLNRALLLAQPRNRKMHHRGLFPPPRIMQEVTEEEAVRKVRQLYDSGVPFFTKDALRHMASLLQTTRQSGNNDNDQKLTIMGLDGHTTEITCDHGKIMPNQGPFGRREDNIGYEAVWNSCITYTTINQLLWPDNITSGVHGDDMPYFPMSISYRLKYRHSQTKAEVIVTEVMEDSPMFVRMPLLHARQAFEHQRLQFRNSPQAAEVRSVLDSYAEFPTVKKIVAFACGSLLWDAEALGGATHSLPQHALALFVRDYFSEKQGGAVQCFAQEPDYQDADCEILEEVGVTVLEDPWGFIEVDDETVVLAFSPDVPVRQIVADLARPGLMFWNSGWHADAHDTKGCDPGKVIVSSNSTDPMAPRLGKMVEGYWEHPFREEDGSYTFFKAAMYIRKPIDVIEAEEENMEAGLLAPTSE
;
A
#
# COMPACT_ATOMS: atom_id res chain seq x y z
N MET A 1 4.04 10.55 -3.37
CA MET A 1 2.86 9.99 -4.07
C MET A 1 1.51 10.66 -3.72
N TYR A 2 1.47 11.96 -3.34
CA TYR A 2 0.32 12.54 -2.63
C TYR A 2 -0.75 13.30 -3.46
N LEU A 3 -0.51 13.62 -4.74
CA LEU A 3 -1.43 14.52 -5.47
C LEU A 3 -2.50 13.80 -6.33
N ASN A 4 -2.23 12.62 -6.88
CA ASN A 4 -3.11 12.08 -7.93
C ASN A 4 -4.49 11.63 -7.43
N ARG A 5 -4.63 11.20 -6.17
CA ARG A 5 -5.93 10.72 -5.65
C ARG A 5 -6.74 11.79 -4.93
N ALA A 6 -6.09 12.66 -4.16
CA ALA A 6 -6.75 13.77 -3.49
C ALA A 6 -7.34 14.80 -4.48
N LEU A 7 -6.73 14.99 -5.65
CA LEU A 7 -7.21 15.91 -6.69
C LEU A 7 -8.38 15.36 -7.52
N LEU A 8 -8.49 14.04 -7.70
CA LEU A 8 -9.61 13.41 -8.41
C LEU A 8 -10.91 13.44 -7.60
N LEU A 9 -10.83 13.52 -6.27
CA LEU A 9 -11.98 13.41 -5.36
C LEU A 9 -12.62 14.76 -4.97
N ALA A 10 -12.04 15.90 -5.37
CA ALA A 10 -12.52 17.24 -4.99
C ALA A 10 -13.58 17.85 -5.94
N GLN A 11 -14.20 17.07 -6.84
CA GLN A 11 -15.20 17.62 -7.77
C GLN A 11 -16.61 17.74 -7.15
N PRO A 12 -17.35 18.84 -7.42
CA PRO A 12 -18.78 18.89 -7.12
C PRO A 12 -19.55 17.88 -7.97
N ARG A 13 -20.31 17.02 -7.30
CA ARG A 13 -21.27 16.07 -7.88
C ARG A 13 -22.31 16.82 -8.74
N ASN A 14 -22.10 16.88 -10.05
CA ASN A 14 -23.15 16.89 -11.09
C ASN A 14 -22.55 17.25 -12.45
N ARG A 15 -22.21 16.24 -13.26
CA ARG A 15 -22.29 16.28 -14.73
C ARG A 15 -21.99 14.91 -15.31
N LYS A 16 -22.98 14.28 -15.95
CA LYS A 16 -22.76 13.16 -16.87
C LYS A 16 -21.89 13.67 -18.03
N MET A 17 -20.61 13.30 -18.05
CA MET A 17 -19.74 13.53 -19.20
C MET A 17 -19.77 12.30 -20.11
N HIS A 18 -20.32 12.47 -21.31
CA HIS A 18 -20.21 11.48 -22.37
C HIS A 18 -18.81 11.57 -23.00
N HIS A 19 -17.91 10.65 -22.64
CA HIS A 19 -16.66 10.47 -23.37
C HIS A 19 -16.96 9.76 -24.71
N ARG A 20 -16.81 10.49 -25.82
CA ARG A 20 -16.71 9.92 -27.17
C ARG A 20 -15.29 10.10 -27.68
N GLY A 21 -14.61 8.99 -27.97
CA GLY A 21 -13.47 8.94 -28.88
C GLY A 21 -12.12 8.71 -28.21
N LEU A 22 -11.67 7.44 -28.22
CA LEU A 22 -10.32 6.98 -28.60
C LEU A 22 -10.06 5.50 -28.24
N PHE A 23 -11.01 4.82 -27.60
CA PHE A 23 -10.95 3.37 -27.40
C PHE A 23 -11.62 2.65 -28.59
N PRO A 24 -11.09 1.48 -29.02
CA PRO A 24 -11.81 0.61 -29.94
C PRO A 24 -13.21 0.30 -29.38
N PRO A 25 -14.22 0.04 -30.21
CA PRO A 25 -15.55 -0.31 -29.73
C PRO A 25 -15.44 -1.51 -28.78
N PRO A 26 -16.16 -1.51 -27.64
CA PRO A 26 -16.12 -2.61 -26.70
C PRO A 26 -16.39 -3.91 -27.43
N ARG A 27 -15.53 -4.92 -27.22
CA ARG A 27 -15.88 -6.28 -27.61
C ARG A 27 -17.19 -6.61 -26.92
N ILE A 28 -18.12 -7.20 -27.67
CA ILE A 28 -19.40 -7.68 -27.15
C ILE A 28 -19.11 -8.85 -26.19
N MET A 29 -18.64 -8.56 -24.98
CA MET A 29 -18.93 -9.39 -23.83
C MET A 29 -20.41 -9.17 -23.51
N GLN A 30 -21.11 -10.22 -23.07
CA GLN A 30 -22.45 -10.06 -22.51
C GLN A 30 -22.40 -8.90 -21.51
N GLU A 31 -23.29 -7.92 -21.63
CA GLU A 31 -23.39 -6.80 -20.69
C GLU A 31 -23.58 -7.36 -19.27
N VAL A 32 -22.49 -7.60 -18.56
CA VAL A 32 -22.55 -7.95 -17.15
C VAL A 32 -23.01 -6.68 -16.46
N THR A 33 -24.17 -6.75 -15.83
CA THR A 33 -24.67 -5.59 -15.08
C THR A 33 -23.74 -5.30 -13.91
N GLU A 34 -23.64 -4.04 -13.50
CA GLU A 34 -22.86 -3.63 -12.34
C GLU A 34 -23.19 -4.49 -11.10
N GLU A 35 -24.48 -4.75 -10.88
CA GLU A 35 -24.97 -5.57 -9.78
C GLU A 35 -24.49 -7.03 -9.86
N GLU A 36 -24.37 -7.60 -11.06
CA GLU A 36 -23.83 -8.95 -11.26
C GLU A 36 -22.34 -9.00 -10.98
N ALA A 37 -21.58 -7.98 -11.42
CA ALA A 37 -20.15 -7.89 -11.14
C ALA A 37 -19.87 -7.77 -9.64
N VAL A 38 -20.53 -6.84 -8.94
CA VAL A 38 -20.43 -6.70 -7.47
C VAL A 38 -20.77 -8.00 -6.77
N ARG A 39 -21.86 -8.66 -7.18
CA ARG A 39 -22.30 -9.93 -6.57
C ARG A 39 -21.28 -11.04 -6.76
N LYS A 40 -20.67 -11.14 -7.95
CA LYS A 40 -19.65 -12.14 -8.26
C LYS A 40 -18.35 -11.89 -7.49
N VAL A 41 -17.86 -10.64 -7.43
CA VAL A 41 -16.69 -10.29 -6.62
C VAL A 41 -16.93 -10.61 -5.15
N ARG A 42 -18.10 -10.25 -4.62
CA ARG A 42 -18.49 -10.56 -3.24
C ARG A 42 -18.56 -12.08 -3.00
N GLN A 43 -19.14 -12.84 -3.91
CA GLN A 43 -19.20 -14.30 -3.80
C GLN A 43 -17.78 -14.92 -3.76
N LEU A 44 -16.87 -14.48 -4.63
CA LEU A 44 -15.47 -14.92 -4.60
C LEU A 44 -14.81 -14.58 -3.26
N TYR A 45 -15.03 -13.36 -2.76
CA TYR A 45 -14.51 -12.93 -1.47
C TYR A 45 -15.07 -13.75 -0.29
N ASP A 46 -16.38 -13.97 -0.25
CA ASP A 46 -17.03 -14.70 0.84
C ASP A 46 -16.67 -16.20 0.81
N SER A 47 -16.36 -16.75 -0.37
CA SER A 47 -15.92 -18.14 -0.53
C SER A 47 -14.45 -18.41 -0.16
N GLY A 48 -13.70 -17.38 0.25
CA GLY A 48 -12.30 -17.52 0.67
C GLY A 48 -11.27 -17.51 -0.47
N VAL A 49 -11.65 -17.20 -1.72
CA VAL A 49 -10.70 -17.07 -2.84
C VAL A 49 -9.72 -15.91 -2.57
N PRO A 50 -8.41 -16.14 -2.44
CA PRO A 50 -7.44 -15.06 -2.23
C PRO A 50 -7.41 -14.12 -3.44
N PHE A 51 -7.47 -12.81 -3.19
CA PHE A 51 -7.39 -11.81 -4.25
C PHE A 51 -5.94 -11.50 -4.62
N PHE A 52 -5.03 -11.69 -3.67
CA PHE A 52 -3.61 -11.57 -3.89
C PHE A 52 -2.92 -12.92 -3.65
N THR A 53 -2.15 -13.38 -4.61
CA THR A 53 -1.37 -14.62 -4.48
C THR A 53 0.07 -14.36 -4.89
N LYS A 54 1.03 -15.13 -4.34
CA LYS A 54 2.45 -15.00 -4.72
C LYS A 54 2.66 -15.22 -6.21
N ASP A 55 1.91 -16.11 -6.84
CA ASP A 55 2.02 -16.38 -8.27
C ASP A 55 1.48 -15.23 -9.11
N ALA A 56 0.35 -14.62 -8.71
CA ALA A 56 -0.15 -13.42 -9.38
C ALA A 56 0.82 -12.24 -9.21
N LEU A 57 1.42 -12.06 -8.03
CA LEU A 57 2.44 -11.02 -7.80
C LEU A 57 3.70 -11.25 -8.65
N ARG A 58 4.20 -12.50 -8.76
CA ARG A 58 5.32 -12.84 -9.64
C ARG A 58 4.98 -12.60 -11.12
N HIS A 59 3.76 -12.92 -11.53
CA HIS A 59 3.28 -12.61 -12.88
C HIS A 59 3.31 -11.10 -13.13
N MET A 60 2.78 -10.30 -12.21
CA MET A 60 2.84 -8.84 -12.31
C MET A 60 4.28 -8.31 -12.34
N ALA A 61 5.18 -8.86 -11.52
CA ALA A 61 6.60 -8.51 -11.54
C ALA A 61 7.25 -8.78 -12.92
N SER A 62 6.93 -9.93 -13.53
CA SER A 62 7.38 -10.26 -14.87
C SER A 62 6.86 -9.26 -15.90
N LEU A 63 5.58 -8.87 -15.80
CA LEU A 63 5.01 -7.86 -16.70
C LEU A 63 5.70 -6.50 -16.53
N LEU A 64 5.99 -6.06 -15.30
CA LEU A 64 6.75 -4.83 -15.04
C LEU A 64 8.17 -4.89 -15.63
N GLN A 65 8.83 -6.04 -15.57
CA GLN A 65 10.15 -6.20 -16.17
C GLN A 65 10.08 -6.12 -17.69
N THR A 66 9.08 -6.77 -18.29
CA THR A 66 8.82 -6.72 -19.72
C THR A 66 8.56 -5.29 -20.19
N THR A 67 7.72 -4.52 -19.51
CA THR A 67 7.46 -3.11 -19.87
C THR A 67 8.71 -2.23 -19.74
N ARG A 68 9.54 -2.45 -18.71
CA ARG A 68 10.80 -1.72 -18.52
C ARG A 68 11.84 -2.03 -19.61
N GLN A 69 11.89 -3.28 -20.10
CA GLN A 69 12.88 -3.71 -21.11
C GLN A 69 12.53 -3.27 -22.54
N SER A 70 11.24 -3.20 -22.88
CA SER A 70 10.79 -2.81 -24.23
C SER A 70 11.14 -1.36 -24.60
N GLY A 71 11.32 -0.49 -23.59
CA GLY A 71 11.57 0.94 -23.79
C GLY A 71 10.46 1.65 -24.58
N ASN A 72 10.70 2.90 -24.99
CA ASN A 72 9.75 3.73 -25.76
C ASN A 72 9.47 3.25 -27.20
N ASN A 73 9.99 2.08 -27.62
CA ASN A 73 10.04 1.72 -29.05
C ASN A 73 8.89 0.80 -29.50
N ASP A 74 8.06 0.28 -28.59
CA ASP A 74 6.96 -0.61 -28.94
C ASP A 74 5.65 -0.24 -28.21
N ASN A 75 5.01 0.83 -28.70
CA ASN A 75 3.72 1.32 -28.20
C ASN A 75 2.54 0.36 -28.42
N ASP A 76 2.78 -0.76 -29.13
CA ASP A 76 1.80 -1.79 -29.44
C ASP A 76 2.02 -3.07 -28.62
N GLN A 77 2.95 -3.06 -27.67
CA GLN A 77 3.16 -4.20 -26.78
C GLN A 77 1.87 -4.48 -25.98
N LYS A 78 1.37 -5.70 -26.16
CA LYS A 78 0.22 -6.22 -25.43
C LYS A 78 0.69 -7.01 -24.20
N LEU A 79 0.15 -6.67 -23.04
CA LEU A 79 0.35 -7.40 -21.79
C LEU A 79 -0.94 -8.16 -21.48
N THR A 80 -0.83 -9.34 -20.89
CA THR A 80 -1.99 -10.14 -20.50
C THR A 80 -2.09 -10.19 -18.98
N ILE A 81 -3.20 -9.71 -18.44
CA ILE A 81 -3.51 -9.77 -17.00
C ILE A 81 -4.69 -10.72 -16.79
N MET A 82 -4.66 -11.50 -15.71
CA MET A 82 -5.75 -12.40 -15.32
C MET A 82 -6.59 -11.76 -14.21
N GLY A 83 -7.91 -11.73 -14.40
CA GLY A 83 -8.87 -11.29 -13.38
C GLY A 83 -9.20 -12.40 -12.38
N LEU A 84 -9.90 -12.03 -11.29
CA LEU A 84 -10.33 -12.95 -10.23
C LEU A 84 -11.25 -14.09 -10.71
N ASP A 85 -11.88 -13.91 -11.86
CA ASP A 85 -12.76 -14.91 -12.44
C ASP A 85 -12.06 -15.82 -13.47
N GLY A 86 -10.73 -15.73 -13.56
CA GLY A 86 -9.90 -16.53 -14.44
C GLY A 86 -9.84 -16.04 -15.89
N HIS A 87 -10.61 -15.01 -16.25
CA HIS A 87 -10.52 -14.44 -17.60
C HIS A 87 -9.24 -13.62 -17.75
N THR A 88 -8.60 -13.76 -18.90
CA THR A 88 -7.43 -12.97 -19.27
C THR A 88 -7.81 -11.83 -20.19
N THR A 89 -7.30 -10.64 -19.88
CA THR A 89 -7.52 -9.42 -20.66
C THR A 89 -6.19 -8.93 -21.21
N GLU A 90 -6.17 -8.63 -22.52
CA GLU A 90 -5.04 -7.95 -23.16
C GLU A 90 -5.14 -6.45 -22.87
N ILE A 91 -4.12 -5.88 -22.24
CA ILE A 91 -3.96 -4.44 -22.08
C ILE A 91 -2.81 -3.94 -22.96
N THR A 92 -2.91 -2.72 -23.47
CA THR A 92 -1.82 -2.08 -24.22
C THR A 92 -0.87 -1.36 -23.28
N CYS A 93 0.43 -1.48 -23.53
CA CYS A 93 1.42 -0.67 -22.83
C CYS A 93 1.29 0.79 -23.27
N ASP A 94 1.06 1.70 -22.32
CA ASP A 94 0.96 3.14 -22.58
C ASP A 94 2.27 3.88 -22.28
N HIS A 95 3.35 3.16 -22.00
CA HIS A 95 4.66 3.76 -21.77
C HIS A 95 5.09 4.63 -22.95
N GLY A 96 5.59 5.83 -22.67
CA GLY A 96 6.01 6.81 -23.69
C GLY A 96 4.86 7.52 -24.41
N LYS A 97 3.59 7.13 -24.19
CA LYS A 97 2.46 7.83 -24.81
C LYS A 97 2.26 9.20 -24.18
N ILE A 98 2.07 10.20 -25.04
CA ILE A 98 1.71 11.55 -24.64
C ILE A 98 0.19 11.64 -24.58
N MET A 99 -0.35 11.82 -23.38
CA MET A 99 -1.76 12.07 -23.16
C MET A 99 -2.04 13.59 -23.21
N PRO A 100 -3.08 14.03 -23.93
CA PRO A 100 -3.45 15.44 -23.98
C PRO A 100 -3.86 15.93 -22.58
N ASN A 101 -3.51 17.16 -22.25
CA ASN A 101 -3.80 17.75 -20.95
C ASN A 101 -5.31 17.92 -20.73
N GLN A 102 -5.89 17.01 -19.94
CA GLN A 102 -7.13 17.23 -19.23
C GLN A 102 -6.75 17.57 -17.79
N GLY A 103 -6.35 18.82 -17.55
CA GLY A 103 -5.78 19.22 -16.28
C GLY A 103 -6.66 18.80 -15.10
N PRO A 104 -6.11 18.61 -13.89
CA PRO A 104 -6.86 18.18 -12.70
C PRO A 104 -8.03 19.12 -12.35
N PHE A 105 -8.10 20.31 -12.97
CA PHE A 105 -9.15 21.32 -12.81
C PHE A 105 -9.95 21.62 -14.08
N GLY A 106 -9.81 20.82 -15.15
CA GLY A 106 -10.47 21.08 -16.44
C GLY A 106 -10.02 22.36 -17.15
N ARG A 107 -8.98 23.05 -16.64
CA ARG A 107 -8.34 24.16 -17.35
C ARG A 107 -7.36 23.55 -18.36
N ARG A 108 -7.69 23.67 -19.64
CA ARG A 108 -6.72 23.46 -20.71
C ARG A 108 -5.69 24.56 -20.61
N GLU A 109 -4.48 24.21 -20.20
CA GLU A 109 -3.31 24.99 -20.58
C GLU A 109 -2.83 24.43 -21.90
N ASP A 110 -3.00 25.21 -22.96
CA ASP A 110 -2.90 24.78 -24.36
C ASP A 110 -1.51 24.24 -24.76
N ASN A 111 -0.51 24.32 -23.86
CA ASN A 111 0.89 24.00 -24.13
C ASN A 111 1.53 22.98 -23.17
N ILE A 112 0.81 22.45 -22.18
CA ILE A 112 1.31 21.37 -21.31
C ILE A 112 0.66 20.06 -21.75
N GLY A 113 1.43 18.97 -21.84
CA GLY A 113 0.94 17.62 -22.07
C GLY A 113 1.46 16.68 -20.98
N TYR A 114 0.77 15.57 -20.78
CA TYR A 114 1.24 14.48 -19.93
C TYR A 114 1.98 13.49 -20.80
N GLU A 115 3.13 13.00 -20.38
CA GLU A 115 3.72 11.83 -20.98
C GLU A 115 3.81 10.75 -19.90
N ALA A 116 3.39 9.53 -20.24
CA ALA A 116 3.58 8.37 -19.40
C ALA A 116 5.06 7.95 -19.44
N VAL A 117 5.92 8.78 -18.87
CA VAL A 117 7.38 8.66 -19.02
C VAL A 117 8.00 7.69 -18.03
N TRP A 118 7.32 7.36 -16.94
CA TRP A 118 8.00 6.79 -15.77
C TRP A 118 7.67 5.32 -15.52
N ASN A 119 8.60 4.66 -14.81
CA ASN A 119 8.55 3.26 -14.39
C ASN A 119 7.12 2.79 -14.13
N SER A 120 6.70 1.77 -14.86
CA SER A 120 5.46 1.07 -14.59
C SER A 120 5.46 0.56 -13.15
N CYS A 121 4.31 0.67 -12.49
CA CYS A 121 4.08 0.18 -11.14
C CYS A 121 2.78 -0.62 -11.09
N ILE A 122 2.60 -1.41 -10.03
CA ILE A 122 1.35 -2.10 -9.80
C ILE A 122 0.40 -1.15 -9.08
N THR A 123 -0.84 -1.10 -9.54
CA THR A 123 -1.95 -0.54 -8.77
C THR A 123 -2.68 -1.69 -8.12
N TYR A 124 -2.88 -1.55 -6.81
CA TYR A 124 -3.56 -2.54 -5.98
C TYR A 124 -4.95 -2.02 -5.65
N THR A 125 -5.97 -2.81 -5.96
CA THR A 125 -7.37 -2.47 -5.76
C THR A 125 -7.89 -3.23 -4.55
N THR A 126 -8.39 -2.49 -3.55
CA THR A 126 -8.95 -3.10 -2.33
C THR A 126 -10.26 -3.81 -2.63
N ILE A 127 -10.70 -4.74 -1.77
CA ILE A 127 -12.06 -5.31 -1.91
C ILE A 127 -13.14 -4.22 -1.95
N ASN A 128 -12.98 -3.15 -1.16
CA ASN A 128 -13.93 -2.05 -1.10
C ASN A 128 -13.99 -1.27 -2.41
N GLN A 129 -12.85 -1.10 -3.07
CA GLN A 129 -12.79 -0.47 -4.37
C GLN A 129 -13.37 -1.39 -5.45
N LEU A 130 -13.10 -2.70 -5.41
CA LEU A 130 -13.68 -3.67 -6.36
C LEU A 130 -15.21 -3.78 -6.23
N LEU A 131 -15.75 -3.56 -5.02
CA LEU A 131 -17.19 -3.57 -4.76
C LEU A 131 -17.86 -2.22 -5.04
N TRP A 132 -17.12 -1.17 -5.42
CA TRP A 132 -17.70 0.15 -5.65
C TRP A 132 -18.34 0.22 -7.06
N PRO A 133 -19.66 0.47 -7.17
CA PRO A 133 -20.37 0.80 -8.40
C PRO A 133 -19.60 1.63 -9.45
N ASP A 134 -19.00 2.75 -9.02
CA ASP A 134 -18.33 3.68 -9.90
C ASP A 134 -17.04 3.11 -10.48
N ASN A 135 -16.33 2.22 -9.78
CA ASN A 135 -15.13 1.58 -10.33
C ASN A 135 -15.46 0.55 -11.41
N ILE A 136 -16.67 -0.01 -11.37
CA ILE A 136 -17.17 -0.98 -12.34
C ILE A 136 -17.67 -0.27 -13.61
N THR A 137 -18.22 0.95 -13.47
CA THR A 137 -18.91 1.65 -14.57
C THR A 137 -18.16 2.86 -15.15
N SER A 138 -17.25 3.50 -14.39
CA SER A 138 -16.62 4.75 -14.81
C SER A 138 -15.60 4.60 -15.94
N GLY A 139 -15.25 3.36 -16.32
CA GLY A 139 -14.29 3.11 -17.39
C GLY A 139 -12.91 3.68 -17.11
N VAL A 140 -12.61 4.11 -15.87
CA VAL A 140 -11.28 4.59 -15.45
C VAL A 140 -10.22 3.51 -15.68
N HIS A 141 -10.65 2.24 -15.74
CA HIS A 141 -9.82 1.10 -16.10
C HIS A 141 -10.26 0.41 -17.41
N GLY A 142 -11.36 0.84 -18.05
CA GLY A 142 -11.96 0.17 -19.22
C GLY A 142 -13.03 -0.87 -18.83
N ASP A 143 -13.88 -1.25 -19.79
CA ASP A 143 -15.08 -2.08 -19.59
C ASP A 143 -14.78 -3.51 -19.07
N ASP A 144 -13.51 -3.93 -19.08
CA ASP A 144 -13.08 -5.27 -18.69
C ASP A 144 -12.57 -5.38 -17.23
N MET A 145 -12.51 -4.29 -16.46
CA MET A 145 -11.69 -4.24 -15.22
C MET A 145 -12.32 -4.50 -13.83
N PRO A 146 -13.61 -4.86 -13.65
CA PRO A 146 -14.19 -4.97 -12.30
C PRO A 146 -13.65 -6.16 -11.48
N TYR A 147 -12.89 -7.06 -12.11
CA TYR A 147 -12.35 -8.27 -11.48
C TYR A 147 -10.83 -8.20 -11.23
N PHE A 148 -10.20 -7.04 -11.34
CA PHE A 148 -8.74 -6.92 -11.31
C PHE A 148 -8.24 -6.30 -9.99
N PRO A 149 -7.80 -7.12 -9.02
CA PRO A 149 -7.21 -6.64 -7.76
C PRO A 149 -5.83 -6.02 -7.99
N MET A 150 -5.21 -6.29 -9.14
CA MET A 150 -3.93 -5.73 -9.55
C MET A 150 -4.00 -5.31 -11.01
N SER A 151 -3.45 -4.13 -11.32
CA SER A 151 -3.27 -3.64 -12.68
C SER A 151 -1.91 -2.98 -12.86
N ILE A 152 -1.49 -2.78 -14.10
CA ILE A 152 -0.29 -2.00 -14.40
C ILE A 152 -0.70 -0.56 -14.62
N SER A 153 -0.02 0.34 -13.93
CA SER A 153 -0.19 1.78 -14.09
C SER A 153 1.16 2.43 -14.37
N TYR A 154 1.11 3.67 -14.83
CA TYR A 154 2.29 4.45 -15.19
C TYR A 154 2.32 5.73 -14.38
N ARG A 155 3.49 6.08 -13.86
CA ARG A 155 3.71 7.43 -13.32
C ARG A 155 3.82 8.40 -14.49
N LEU A 156 3.08 9.50 -14.37
CA LEU A 156 3.05 10.55 -15.38
C LEU A 156 4.15 11.57 -15.09
N LYS A 157 4.85 12.02 -16.13
CA LYS A 157 5.68 13.22 -16.10
C LYS A 157 5.00 14.33 -16.87
N TYR A 158 5.18 15.55 -16.37
CA TYR A 158 4.72 16.75 -17.04
C TYR A 158 5.77 17.17 -18.06
N ARG A 159 5.35 17.36 -19.30
CA ARG A 159 6.21 17.89 -20.35
C ARG A 159 5.51 18.97 -21.13
N HIS A 160 6.29 19.93 -21.59
CA HIS A 160 5.77 20.93 -22.50
C HIS A 160 5.42 20.24 -23.82
N SER A 161 4.19 20.42 -24.30
CA SER A 161 3.64 19.63 -25.41
C SER A 161 4.42 19.83 -26.71
N GLN A 162 4.93 21.06 -26.93
CA GLN A 162 5.71 21.43 -28.11
C GLN A 162 7.21 21.12 -27.98
N THR A 163 7.89 21.63 -26.94
CA THR A 163 9.35 21.49 -26.80
C THR A 163 9.79 20.13 -26.28
N LYS A 164 8.88 19.32 -25.72
CA LYS A 164 9.17 18.08 -24.99
C LYS A 164 10.12 18.28 -23.81
N ALA A 165 10.37 19.53 -23.41
CA ALA A 165 11.11 19.81 -22.19
C ALA A 165 10.30 19.28 -21.01
N GLU A 166 10.99 18.63 -20.07
CA GLU A 166 10.39 18.26 -18.79
C GLU A 166 9.95 19.54 -18.09
N VAL A 167 8.64 19.64 -17.85
CA VAL A 167 8.13 20.67 -16.96
C VAL A 167 8.37 20.09 -15.59
N ILE A 168 9.46 20.51 -14.97
CA ILE A 168 9.60 20.27 -13.55
C ILE A 168 8.43 21.03 -12.93
N VAL A 169 7.49 20.33 -12.29
CA VAL A 169 6.36 20.95 -11.57
C VAL A 169 6.88 21.83 -10.41
N THR A 170 8.19 21.97 -10.25
CA THR A 170 8.81 22.99 -9.41
C THR A 170 8.53 24.40 -9.91
N GLU A 171 8.36 24.71 -11.20
CA GLU A 171 8.06 26.11 -11.59
C GLU A 171 6.69 26.62 -11.05
N VAL A 172 5.82 25.72 -10.58
CA VAL A 172 4.55 26.07 -9.90
C VAL A 172 4.59 25.75 -8.38
N MET A 173 5.62 25.04 -7.90
CA MET A 173 5.74 24.54 -6.51
C MET A 173 7.10 24.80 -5.86
N GLU A 174 7.99 25.60 -6.44
CA GLU A 174 9.34 25.92 -5.94
C GLU A 174 9.29 26.64 -4.58
N ASP A 175 8.18 27.33 -4.31
CA ASP A 175 7.89 27.95 -3.02
C ASP A 175 7.11 27.00 -2.07
N SER A 176 6.84 25.75 -2.46
CA SER A 176 6.19 24.78 -1.59
C SER A 176 7.26 24.03 -0.78
N PRO A 177 7.37 24.28 0.53
CA PRO A 177 8.38 23.63 1.38
C PRO A 177 8.19 22.11 1.49
N MET A 178 7.07 21.55 0.99
CA MET A 178 6.77 20.12 1.01
C MET A 178 7.67 19.21 0.15
N PHE A 179 8.49 19.76 -0.75
CA PHE A 179 9.28 18.96 -1.69
C PHE A 179 10.80 19.16 -1.57
N VAL A 180 11.25 19.87 -0.54
CA VAL A 180 12.69 20.04 -0.28
C VAL A 180 13.25 18.70 0.21
N ARG A 181 14.27 18.20 -0.50
CA ARG A 181 14.99 17.00 -0.12
C ARG A 181 16.33 17.33 0.52
N MET A 182 16.65 16.61 1.59
CA MET A 182 17.92 16.70 2.28
C MET A 182 19.05 16.12 1.41
N PRO A 183 20.24 16.76 1.38
CA PRO A 183 21.42 16.16 0.79
C PRO A 183 21.78 14.83 1.48
N LEU A 184 22.32 13.86 0.72
CA LEU A 184 22.70 12.52 1.19
C LEU A 184 23.43 12.52 2.54
N LEU A 185 24.45 13.38 2.70
CA LEU A 185 25.22 13.45 3.94
C LEU A 185 24.36 13.86 5.15
N HIS A 186 23.46 14.83 4.98
CA HIS A 186 22.58 15.27 6.05
C HIS A 186 21.51 14.20 6.35
N ALA A 187 20.94 13.56 5.33
CA ALA A 187 19.98 12.48 5.51
C ALA A 187 20.61 11.30 6.27
N ARG A 188 21.85 10.92 5.92
CA ARG A 188 22.62 9.88 6.63
C ARG A 188 22.83 10.24 8.11
N GLN A 189 23.25 11.48 8.39
CA GLN A 189 23.45 11.96 9.76
C GLN A 189 22.15 12.01 10.56
N ALA A 190 21.07 12.50 9.97
CA ALA A 190 19.75 12.56 10.59
C ALA A 190 19.22 11.16 10.89
N PHE A 191 19.37 10.22 9.95
CA PHE A 191 18.95 8.84 10.16
C PHE A 191 19.74 8.15 11.27
N GLU A 192 21.07 8.30 11.31
CA GLU A 192 21.88 7.73 12.39
C GLU A 192 21.52 8.34 13.75
N HIS A 193 21.30 9.66 13.79
CA HIS A 193 20.82 10.32 14.99
C HIS A 193 19.47 9.74 15.45
N GLN A 194 18.51 9.58 14.54
CA GLN A 194 17.20 9.03 14.86
C GLN A 194 17.27 7.58 15.33
N ARG A 195 18.16 6.75 14.77
CA ARG A 195 18.37 5.36 15.23
C ARG A 195 18.82 5.32 16.68
N LEU A 196 19.79 6.17 17.04
CA LEU A 196 20.29 6.28 18.42
C LEU A 196 19.22 6.83 19.36
N GLN A 197 18.46 7.84 18.93
CA GLN A 197 17.36 8.38 19.72
C GLN A 197 16.27 7.33 19.97
N PHE A 198 15.78 6.66 18.92
CA PHE A 198 14.73 5.64 19.03
C PHE A 198 15.16 4.51 19.95
N ARG A 199 16.38 3.98 19.81
CA ARG A 199 16.88 2.88 20.67
C ARG A 199 16.85 3.23 22.17
N ASN A 200 16.98 4.50 22.52
CA ASN A 200 16.97 4.99 23.89
C ASN A 200 15.61 5.57 24.32
N SER A 201 14.58 5.47 23.48
CA SER A 201 13.28 6.08 23.73
C SER A 201 12.38 5.18 24.59
N PRO A 202 11.37 5.76 25.27
CA PRO A 202 10.36 4.98 25.98
C PRO A 202 9.64 3.96 25.09
N GLN A 203 9.42 4.29 23.82
CA GLN A 203 8.76 3.42 22.84
C GLN A 203 9.58 2.17 22.57
N ALA A 204 10.90 2.29 22.38
CA ALA A 204 11.76 1.11 22.22
C ALA A 204 11.79 0.23 23.48
N ALA A 205 11.77 0.85 24.67
CA ALA A 205 11.66 0.12 25.93
C ALA A 205 10.32 -0.62 26.05
N GLU A 206 9.22 -0.02 25.61
CA GLU A 206 7.90 -0.63 25.56
C GLU A 206 7.85 -1.82 24.59
N VAL A 207 8.35 -1.68 23.35
CA VAL A 207 8.44 -2.80 22.39
C VAL A 207 9.20 -3.95 23.02
N ARG A 208 10.38 -3.68 23.59
CA ARG A 208 11.19 -4.72 24.23
C ARG A 208 10.45 -5.37 25.39
N SER A 209 9.82 -4.59 26.27
CA SER A 209 9.07 -5.10 27.41
C SER A 209 7.93 -6.02 26.98
N VAL A 210 7.19 -5.64 25.93
CA VAL A 210 6.10 -6.50 25.43
C VAL A 210 6.66 -7.77 24.83
N LEU A 211 7.68 -7.68 23.96
CA LEU A 211 8.29 -8.87 23.35
C LEU A 211 8.91 -9.82 24.39
N ASP A 212 9.55 -9.29 25.44
CA ASP A 212 10.12 -10.10 26.52
C ASP A 212 9.07 -10.71 27.45
N SER A 213 7.82 -10.23 27.42
CA SER A 213 6.71 -10.82 28.18
C SER A 213 6.25 -12.17 27.62
N TYR A 214 6.65 -12.50 26.39
CA TYR A 214 6.35 -13.77 25.73
C TYR A 214 7.46 -14.78 25.96
N ALA A 215 7.12 -15.90 26.61
CA ALA A 215 8.06 -16.99 26.88
C ALA A 215 8.50 -17.70 25.59
N GLU A 216 7.56 -17.89 24.66
CA GLU A 216 7.80 -18.44 23.34
C GLU A 216 7.26 -17.45 22.29
N PHE A 217 8.10 -17.14 21.31
CA PHE A 217 7.76 -16.26 20.19
C PHE A 217 7.93 -17.04 18.89
N PRO A 218 7.07 -16.84 17.88
CA PRO A 218 7.29 -17.41 16.56
C PRO A 218 8.71 -17.18 16.05
N THR A 219 9.28 -18.14 15.32
CA THR A 219 10.57 -17.93 14.65
C THR A 219 10.46 -16.75 13.68
N VAL A 220 11.43 -15.84 13.72
CA VAL A 220 11.47 -14.64 12.89
C VAL A 220 12.76 -14.69 12.08
N LYS A 221 12.64 -14.81 10.77
CA LYS A 221 13.80 -14.81 9.86
C LYS A 221 13.92 -13.52 9.07
N LYS A 222 12.81 -12.79 8.92
CA LYS A 222 12.71 -11.65 8.02
C LYS A 222 11.90 -10.52 8.64
N ILE A 223 12.25 -9.30 8.27
CA ILE A 223 11.43 -8.11 8.45
C ILE A 223 11.14 -7.54 7.08
N VAL A 224 9.89 -7.15 6.81
CA VAL A 224 9.50 -6.42 5.60
C VAL A 224 8.78 -5.14 6.02
N ALA A 225 9.39 -4.00 5.74
CA ALA A 225 8.84 -2.68 5.99
C ALA A 225 8.24 -2.09 4.70
N PHE A 226 6.95 -1.76 4.73
CA PHE A 226 6.23 -1.16 3.61
C PHE A 226 5.86 0.28 3.91
N ALA A 227 5.90 1.12 2.87
CA ALA A 227 5.37 2.48 2.91
C ALA A 227 5.99 3.36 4.03
N CYS A 228 7.27 3.17 4.34
CA CYS A 228 7.96 3.93 5.39
C CYS A 228 8.41 5.33 4.93
N GLY A 229 8.14 5.75 3.69
CA GLY A 229 8.53 7.05 3.16
C GLY A 229 10.04 7.21 2.93
N SER A 230 10.42 8.27 2.24
CA SER A 230 11.84 8.56 1.98
C SER A 230 12.55 9.11 3.21
N LEU A 231 13.81 8.71 3.41
CA LEU A 231 14.75 9.27 4.39
C LEU A 231 15.23 10.68 4.01
N LEU A 232 15.04 11.08 2.75
CA LEU A 232 15.50 12.37 2.21
C LEU A 232 14.50 13.50 2.47
N TRP A 233 13.32 13.23 3.01
CA TRP A 233 12.36 14.29 3.29
C TRP A 233 12.86 15.19 4.41
N ASP A 234 12.89 16.50 4.16
CA ASP A 234 13.31 17.48 5.14
C ASP A 234 12.19 17.71 6.18
N ALA A 235 12.46 17.30 7.41
CA ALA A 235 11.53 17.43 8.52
C ALA A 235 11.19 18.89 8.81
N GLU A 236 12.14 19.82 8.72
CA GLU A 236 11.89 21.23 8.99
C GLU A 236 10.98 21.82 7.92
N ALA A 237 11.22 21.47 6.65
CA ALA A 237 10.40 21.91 5.53
C ALA A 237 8.97 21.32 5.58
N LEU A 238 8.80 20.14 6.19
CA LEU A 238 7.50 19.52 6.45
C LEU A 238 6.86 19.94 7.78
N GLY A 239 7.36 20.99 8.44
CA GLY A 239 6.78 21.50 9.69
C GLY A 239 7.04 20.59 10.91
N GLY A 240 8.17 19.89 10.91
CA GLY A 240 8.63 18.98 11.96
C GLY A 240 8.14 17.54 11.84
N ALA A 241 7.26 17.22 10.89
CA ALA A 241 6.67 15.90 10.74
C ALA A 241 7.41 15.05 9.69
N THR A 242 8.45 14.30 10.10
CA THR A 242 8.91 13.15 9.31
C THR A 242 8.71 11.86 10.08
N HIS A 243 7.83 11.03 9.55
CA HIS A 243 7.55 9.72 10.10
C HIS A 243 8.57 8.68 9.58
N SER A 244 9.26 8.98 8.48
CA SER A 244 10.15 8.02 7.82
C SER A 244 11.31 7.57 8.70
N LEU A 245 12.11 8.50 9.22
CA LEU A 245 13.30 8.16 10.02
C LEU A 245 12.97 7.24 11.22
N PRO A 246 11.98 7.57 12.09
CA PRO A 246 11.64 6.71 13.23
C PRO A 246 11.03 5.37 12.83
N GLN A 247 10.27 5.28 11.74
CA GLN A 247 9.72 4.00 11.27
C GLN A 247 10.82 3.03 10.79
N HIS A 248 11.83 3.53 10.08
CA HIS A 248 13.01 2.72 9.73
C HIS A 248 13.84 2.36 10.96
N ALA A 249 13.96 3.27 11.93
CA ALA A 249 14.65 2.98 13.19
C ALA A 249 13.96 1.85 13.98
N LEU A 250 12.63 1.81 14.00
CA LEU A 250 11.84 0.71 14.58
C LEU A 250 12.11 -0.62 13.85
N ALA A 251 12.12 -0.64 12.52
CA ALA A 251 12.42 -1.85 11.75
C ALA A 251 13.79 -2.44 12.12
N LEU A 252 14.82 -1.59 12.21
CA LEU A 252 16.17 -2.00 12.62
C LEU A 252 16.22 -2.46 14.08
N PHE A 253 15.50 -1.76 14.97
CA PHE A 253 15.42 -2.15 16.38
C PHE A 253 14.85 -3.55 16.54
N VAL A 254 13.74 -3.85 15.85
CA VAL A 254 13.09 -5.16 15.90
C VAL A 254 13.97 -6.25 15.28
N ARG A 255 14.67 -5.94 14.17
CA ARG A 255 15.64 -6.86 13.55
C ARG A 255 16.73 -7.24 14.54
N ASP A 256 17.34 -6.25 15.17
CA ASP A 256 18.43 -6.43 16.12
C ASP A 256 17.94 -7.22 17.34
N TYR A 257 16.73 -6.92 17.85
CA TYR A 257 16.11 -7.65 18.95
C TYR A 257 15.96 -9.14 18.63
N PHE A 258 15.36 -9.50 17.49
CA PHE A 258 15.16 -10.90 17.14
C PHE A 258 16.48 -11.60 16.81
N SER A 259 17.44 -10.89 16.22
CA SER A 259 18.76 -11.46 15.94
C SER A 259 19.49 -11.84 17.23
N GLU A 260 19.40 -10.99 18.26
CA GLU A 260 19.92 -11.27 19.60
C GLU A 260 19.17 -12.42 20.27
N LYS A 261 17.83 -12.35 20.29
CA LYS A 261 16.97 -13.30 21.00
C LYS A 261 17.05 -14.72 20.43
N GLN A 262 17.15 -14.84 19.10
CA GLN A 262 17.12 -16.13 18.39
C GLN A 262 18.52 -16.65 18.03
N GLY A 263 19.58 -15.86 18.28
CA GLY A 263 20.97 -16.26 18.02
C GLY A 263 21.30 -16.46 16.53
N GLY A 264 20.55 -15.80 15.64
CA GLY A 264 20.67 -15.93 14.19
C GLY A 264 20.47 -14.60 13.48
N ALA A 265 20.94 -14.49 12.23
CA ALA A 265 20.75 -13.27 11.46
C ALA A 265 19.29 -13.15 10.97
N VAL A 266 18.65 -12.02 11.24
CA VAL A 266 17.34 -11.65 10.69
C VAL A 266 17.54 -10.73 9.49
N GLN A 267 17.01 -11.12 8.33
CA GLN A 267 17.05 -10.27 7.13
C GLN A 267 16.07 -9.11 7.28
N CYS A 268 16.39 -7.95 6.71
CA CYS A 268 15.52 -6.78 6.75
C CYS A 268 15.35 -6.21 5.36
N PHE A 269 14.10 -6.13 4.92
CA PHE A 269 13.70 -5.63 3.61
C PHE A 269 12.86 -4.37 3.78
N ALA A 270 12.94 -3.48 2.80
CA ALA A 270 12.05 -2.34 2.71
C ALA A 270 11.55 -2.13 1.28
N GLN A 271 10.27 -1.80 1.13
CA GLN A 271 9.66 -1.48 -0.16
C GLN A 271 8.89 -0.16 -0.03
N GLU A 272 9.38 0.88 -0.69
CA GLU A 272 8.78 2.21 -0.72
C GLU A 272 8.87 2.82 -2.13
N PRO A 273 7.73 3.17 -2.74
CA PRO A 273 7.70 3.81 -4.06
C PRO A 273 8.45 5.16 -4.17
N ASP A 274 8.64 5.89 -3.07
CA ASP A 274 9.27 7.22 -3.05
C ASP A 274 10.79 7.18 -2.72
N TYR A 275 11.38 5.98 -2.55
CA TYR A 275 12.84 5.82 -2.43
C TYR A 275 13.58 6.25 -3.70
N GLN A 276 14.76 6.82 -3.48
CA GLN A 276 15.75 7.17 -4.48
C GLN A 276 17.06 6.43 -4.19
N ASP A 277 18.01 6.49 -5.13
CA ASP A 277 19.34 5.87 -4.96
C ASP A 277 20.03 6.26 -3.64
N ALA A 278 19.85 7.50 -3.19
CA ALA A 278 20.38 7.96 -1.91
C ALA A 278 19.67 7.36 -0.69
N ASP A 279 18.36 7.07 -0.76
CA ASP A 279 17.67 6.30 0.28
C ASP A 279 18.22 4.86 0.32
N CYS A 280 18.36 4.23 -0.85
CA CYS A 280 18.91 2.88 -0.98
C CYS A 280 20.34 2.80 -0.42
N GLU A 281 21.21 3.75 -0.75
CA GLU A 281 22.59 3.81 -0.24
C GLU A 281 22.62 3.85 1.29
N ILE A 282 21.81 4.71 1.92
CA ILE A 282 21.74 4.82 3.38
C ILE A 282 21.19 3.52 4.02
N LEU A 283 20.17 2.92 3.42
CA LEU A 283 19.53 1.70 3.94
C LEU A 283 20.43 0.47 3.80
N GLU A 284 21.15 0.34 2.68
CA GLU A 284 22.10 -0.75 2.46
C GLU A 284 23.29 -0.70 3.43
N GLU A 285 23.79 0.50 3.75
CA GLU A 285 24.87 0.70 4.76
C GLU A 285 24.53 0.11 6.13
N VAL A 286 23.24 0.06 6.47
CA VAL A 286 22.75 -0.46 7.75
C VAL A 286 22.18 -1.88 7.65
N GLY A 287 22.35 -2.53 6.51
CA GLY A 287 21.94 -3.92 6.27
C GLY A 287 20.44 -4.08 5.98
N VAL A 288 19.82 -3.10 5.33
CA VAL A 288 18.46 -3.22 4.78
C VAL A 288 18.56 -3.41 3.28
N THR A 289 17.89 -4.44 2.76
CA THR A 289 17.77 -4.67 1.32
C THR A 289 16.52 -3.98 0.80
N VAL A 290 16.69 -2.96 -0.05
CA VAL A 290 15.56 -2.30 -0.71
C VAL A 290 15.04 -3.18 -1.84
N LEU A 291 13.73 -3.41 -1.85
CA LEU A 291 13.04 -4.24 -2.84
C LEU A 291 12.13 -3.39 -3.72
N GLU A 292 12.14 -3.68 -5.01
CA GLU A 292 11.18 -3.15 -5.98
C GLU A 292 9.81 -3.82 -5.80
N ASP A 293 8.74 -3.07 -6.07
CA ASP A 293 7.37 -3.61 -6.15
C ASP A 293 7.27 -4.70 -7.25
N PRO A 294 6.73 -5.91 -6.96
CA PRO A 294 6.06 -6.38 -5.74
C PRO A 294 6.90 -7.32 -4.84
N TRP A 295 8.22 -7.31 -4.94
CA TRP A 295 9.09 -8.30 -4.30
C TRP A 295 9.02 -8.27 -2.76
N GLY A 296 8.74 -7.11 -2.16
CA GLY A 296 8.48 -7.02 -0.72
C GLY A 296 7.30 -7.90 -0.29
N PHE A 297 6.19 -7.90 -1.04
CA PHE A 297 5.05 -8.76 -0.75
C PHE A 297 5.39 -10.25 -0.91
N ILE A 298 6.23 -10.59 -1.89
CA ILE A 298 6.65 -11.97 -2.15
C ILE A 298 7.48 -12.53 -0.98
N GLU A 299 8.27 -11.68 -0.33
CA GLU A 299 9.07 -12.04 0.85
C GLU A 299 8.25 -12.32 2.11
N VAL A 300 7.00 -11.86 2.18
CA VAL A 300 6.16 -12.07 3.36
C VAL A 300 5.76 -13.54 3.49
N ASP A 301 6.01 -14.12 4.66
CA ASP A 301 5.59 -15.45 5.09
C ASP A 301 5.32 -15.49 6.61
N ASP A 302 5.09 -16.69 7.13
CA ASP A 302 4.76 -16.93 8.54
C ASP A 302 5.91 -16.67 9.51
N GLU A 303 7.15 -16.55 9.02
CA GLU A 303 8.37 -16.25 9.81
C GLU A 303 8.82 -14.79 9.61
N THR A 304 7.89 -13.93 9.17
CA THR A 304 8.15 -12.52 8.87
C THR A 304 7.58 -11.60 9.96
N VAL A 305 8.26 -10.49 10.22
CA VAL A 305 7.69 -9.28 10.84
C VAL A 305 7.29 -8.30 9.75
N VAL A 306 6.06 -7.80 9.77
CA VAL A 306 5.59 -6.80 8.80
C VAL A 306 5.40 -5.44 9.48
N LEU A 307 5.97 -4.38 8.91
CA LEU A 307 5.71 -3.00 9.35
C LEU A 307 5.01 -2.25 8.23
N ALA A 308 3.88 -1.62 8.53
CA ALA A 308 3.19 -0.73 7.60
C ALA A 308 2.37 0.30 8.37
N PHE A 309 2.62 1.59 8.10
CA PHE A 309 2.01 2.69 8.83
C PHE A 309 1.31 3.64 7.86
N SER A 310 -0.02 3.58 7.83
CA SER A 310 -0.89 4.35 6.94
C SER A 310 -0.50 4.22 5.44
N PRO A 311 -0.34 2.99 4.91
CA PRO A 311 0.10 2.81 3.53
C PRO A 311 -0.94 3.30 2.52
N ASP A 312 -0.47 3.83 1.39
CA ASP A 312 -1.30 4.22 0.23
C ASP A 312 -1.70 3.02 -0.67
N VAL A 313 -1.47 1.79 -0.21
CA VAL A 313 -1.82 0.52 -0.86
C VAL A 313 -2.37 -0.47 0.18
N PRO A 314 -3.16 -1.50 -0.20
CA PRO A 314 -3.83 -2.40 0.75
C PRO A 314 -2.89 -3.47 1.34
N VAL A 315 -1.81 -3.03 2.01
CA VAL A 315 -0.79 -3.92 2.60
C VAL A 315 -1.45 -4.98 3.48
N ARG A 316 -2.40 -4.61 4.34
CA ARG A 316 -3.00 -5.54 5.30
C ARG A 316 -3.85 -6.60 4.60
N GLN A 317 -4.59 -6.23 3.56
CA GLN A 317 -5.38 -7.20 2.79
C GLN A 317 -4.50 -8.14 1.97
N ILE A 318 -3.44 -7.60 1.34
CA ILE A 318 -2.47 -8.41 0.59
C ILE A 318 -1.81 -9.41 1.54
N VAL A 319 -1.27 -8.96 2.67
CA VAL A 319 -0.64 -9.84 3.67
C VAL A 319 -1.62 -10.90 4.17
N ALA A 320 -2.88 -10.55 4.41
CA ALA A 320 -3.90 -11.50 4.85
C ALA A 320 -4.24 -12.60 3.84
N ASP A 321 -4.06 -12.36 2.55
CA ASP A 321 -4.20 -13.41 1.53
C ASP A 321 -2.90 -14.23 1.35
N LEU A 322 -1.73 -13.68 1.71
CA LEU A 322 -0.43 -14.32 1.47
C LEU A 322 0.07 -15.20 2.62
N ALA A 323 -0.09 -14.76 3.88
CA ALA A 323 0.56 -15.39 5.03
C ALA A 323 -0.10 -15.02 6.37
N ARG A 324 0.43 -15.59 7.46
CA ARG A 324 0.14 -15.19 8.84
C ARG A 324 1.45 -14.82 9.55
N PRO A 325 1.98 -13.59 9.36
CA PRO A 325 3.25 -13.17 9.95
C PRO A 325 3.32 -13.41 11.46
N GLY A 326 4.51 -13.65 12.00
CA GLY A 326 4.68 -13.85 13.44
C GLY A 326 4.42 -12.57 14.26
N LEU A 327 4.69 -11.41 13.65
CA LEU A 327 4.51 -10.09 14.25
C LEU A 327 4.13 -9.05 13.19
N MET A 328 3.25 -8.12 13.53
CA MET A 328 2.88 -7.01 12.65
C MET A 328 2.80 -5.70 13.41
N PHE A 329 3.30 -4.61 12.82
CA PHE A 329 3.08 -3.24 13.29
C PHE A 329 2.18 -2.54 12.28
N TRP A 330 0.92 -2.35 12.64
CA TRP A 330 -0.13 -1.83 11.78
C TRP A 330 -0.96 -0.77 12.49
N ASN A 331 -1.63 0.11 11.74
CA ASN A 331 -2.59 1.06 12.32
C ASN A 331 -3.67 0.34 13.14
N SER A 332 -3.86 0.78 14.39
CA SER A 332 -4.83 0.23 15.34
C SER A 332 -6.26 0.70 15.06
N GLY A 333 -7.21 -0.18 15.38
CA GLY A 333 -8.64 0.11 15.38
C GLY A 333 -9.36 0.07 14.02
N TRP A 334 -10.66 -0.20 14.09
CA TRP A 334 -11.64 -0.04 12.99
C TRP A 334 -11.85 1.43 12.58
N HIS A 335 -11.35 2.38 13.38
CA HIS A 335 -11.72 3.79 13.29
C HIS A 335 -10.88 4.64 12.34
N ALA A 336 -9.77 4.13 11.78
CA ALA A 336 -9.07 4.83 10.69
C ALA A 336 -9.97 4.98 9.45
N ASP A 337 -10.96 4.10 9.29
CA ASP A 337 -11.93 4.13 8.18
C ASP A 337 -13.26 4.80 8.55
N ALA A 338 -13.40 5.38 9.75
CA ALA A 338 -14.65 5.95 10.25
C ALA A 338 -14.72 7.49 10.18
N HIS A 339 -13.81 8.13 9.45
CA HIS A 339 -13.99 9.53 9.08
C HIS A 339 -15.09 9.61 8.00
N ASP A 340 -16.30 9.95 8.46
CA ASP A 340 -17.47 10.40 7.69
C ASP A 340 -18.57 9.36 7.34
N THR A 341 -19.08 8.63 8.33
CA THR A 341 -20.35 7.87 8.20
C THR A 341 -21.60 8.66 8.63
N LYS A 342 -21.48 9.95 8.96
CA LYS A 342 -22.63 10.80 9.34
C LYS A 342 -23.52 11.06 8.12
N GLY A 343 -24.44 10.14 7.84
CA GLY A 343 -25.46 10.27 6.79
C GLY A 343 -25.70 9.03 5.94
N CYS A 344 -25.03 7.91 6.22
CA CYS A 344 -25.19 6.68 5.44
C CYS A 344 -26.17 5.70 6.09
N ASP A 345 -27.02 5.08 5.28
CA ASP A 345 -28.08 4.16 5.72
C ASP A 345 -27.55 3.02 6.61
N PRO A 346 -28.15 2.76 7.79
CA PRO A 346 -27.82 1.61 8.62
C PRO A 346 -28.23 0.33 7.87
N GLY A 347 -27.26 -0.31 7.22
CA GLY A 347 -27.46 -1.49 6.37
C GLY A 347 -26.56 -1.49 5.13
N LYS A 348 -26.04 -0.33 4.72
CA LYS A 348 -24.94 -0.23 3.76
C LYS A 348 -23.66 0.03 4.54
N VAL A 349 -22.85 -1.01 4.75
CA VAL A 349 -21.47 -0.86 5.22
C VAL A 349 -20.69 -0.14 4.11
N ILE A 350 -20.74 1.20 4.12
CA ILE A 350 -19.83 2.02 3.33
C ILE A 350 -18.56 2.10 4.16
N VAL A 351 -17.67 1.14 3.94
CA VAL A 351 -16.27 1.26 4.33
C VAL A 351 -15.76 2.55 3.69
N SER A 352 -15.10 3.42 4.46
CA SER A 352 -14.55 4.68 3.95
C SER A 352 -13.86 4.43 2.62
N SER A 353 -14.46 5.02 1.61
CA SER A 353 -14.09 4.83 0.23
C SER A 353 -12.76 5.51 -0.12
N ASN A 354 -12.22 6.26 0.84
CA ASN A 354 -10.98 7.02 0.74
C ASN A 354 -9.80 6.32 1.43
N SER A 355 -10.03 5.23 2.16
CA SER A 355 -8.95 4.43 2.73
C SER A 355 -8.31 3.55 1.66
N THR A 356 -6.99 3.60 1.57
CA THR A 356 -6.15 2.81 0.67
C THR A 356 -5.84 1.42 1.23
N ASP A 357 -5.98 1.26 2.54
CA ASP A 357 -5.75 0.00 3.25
C ASP A 357 -6.85 -0.26 4.29
N PRO A 358 -8.11 -0.39 3.87
CA PRO A 358 -9.22 -0.50 4.80
C PRO A 358 -9.27 -1.86 5.49
N MET A 359 -9.91 -1.89 6.66
CA MET A 359 -10.25 -3.12 7.36
C MET A 359 -11.26 -3.93 6.52
N ALA A 360 -10.90 -5.17 6.18
CA ALA A 360 -11.75 -6.09 5.44
C ALA A 360 -12.15 -7.30 6.32
N PRO A 361 -13.30 -7.95 6.08
CA PRO A 361 -13.77 -9.05 6.95
C PRO A 361 -12.76 -10.18 7.15
N ARG A 362 -11.98 -10.55 6.12
CA ARG A 362 -10.91 -11.55 6.26
C ARG A 362 -9.75 -11.08 7.12
N LEU A 363 -9.41 -9.79 7.01
CA LEU A 363 -8.39 -9.19 7.86
C LEU A 363 -8.85 -9.19 9.32
N GLY A 364 -10.13 -8.86 9.57
CA GLY A 364 -10.76 -8.98 10.89
C GLY A 364 -10.61 -10.38 11.47
N LYS A 365 -10.98 -11.42 10.71
CA LYS A 365 -10.78 -12.82 11.14
C LYS A 365 -9.32 -13.19 11.36
N MET A 366 -8.41 -12.66 10.53
CA MET A 366 -6.98 -12.92 10.71
C MET A 366 -6.47 -12.34 12.03
N VAL A 367 -6.86 -11.12 12.40
CA VAL A 367 -6.35 -10.45 13.61
C VAL A 367 -6.89 -11.07 14.91
N GLU A 368 -7.98 -11.83 14.89
CA GLU A 368 -8.47 -12.62 16.04
C GLU A 368 -7.42 -13.64 16.53
N GLY A 369 -6.57 -14.13 15.61
CA GLY A 369 -5.43 -15.01 15.90
C GLY A 369 -4.20 -14.29 16.48
N TYR A 370 -4.31 -13.02 16.86
CA TYR A 370 -3.22 -12.20 17.36
C TYR A 370 -3.57 -11.56 18.71
N TRP A 371 -2.57 -11.35 19.55
CA TRP A 371 -2.65 -10.42 20.65
C TRP A 371 -2.34 -9.01 20.15
N GLU A 372 -3.24 -8.07 20.41
CA GLU A 372 -3.05 -6.65 20.09
C GLU A 372 -2.45 -5.90 21.29
N HIS A 373 -1.33 -5.22 21.07
CA HIS A 373 -0.71 -4.30 22.03
C HIS A 373 -0.68 -2.91 21.43
N PRO A 374 -1.44 -1.94 21.99
CA PRO A 374 -1.41 -0.56 21.50
C PRO A 374 0.02 -0.01 21.50
N PHE A 375 0.44 0.58 20.39
CA PHE A 375 1.76 1.18 20.28
C PHE A 375 1.65 2.65 20.67
N ARG A 376 2.07 2.99 21.89
CA ARG A 376 1.87 4.32 22.44
C ARG A 376 2.79 5.33 21.76
N GLU A 377 2.17 6.35 21.19
CA GLU A 377 2.87 7.53 20.68
C GLU A 377 3.06 8.55 21.81
N GLU A 378 4.09 9.38 21.71
CA GLU A 378 4.15 10.58 22.55
C GLU A 378 2.94 11.48 22.23
N ASP A 379 2.34 12.08 23.26
CA ASP A 379 1.10 12.85 23.13
C ASP A 379 1.17 13.86 21.97
N GLY A 380 0.31 13.65 20.97
CA GLY A 380 0.20 14.51 19.78
C GLY A 380 1.17 14.21 18.64
N SER A 381 2.12 13.28 18.81
CA SER A 381 2.93 12.76 17.71
C SER A 381 2.13 11.73 16.89
N TYR A 382 2.20 11.83 15.56
CA TYR A 382 1.56 10.89 14.61
C TYR A 382 2.62 10.02 13.91
N THR A 383 3.73 9.75 14.60
CA THR A 383 4.93 9.09 14.06
C THR A 383 4.68 7.72 13.43
N PHE A 384 3.76 6.98 14.03
CA PHE A 384 3.35 5.63 13.67
C PHE A 384 1.84 5.56 13.40
N PHE A 385 1.18 6.71 13.23
CA PHE A 385 -0.23 6.83 12.84
C PHE A 385 -1.18 5.97 13.70
N LYS A 386 -1.03 6.03 15.04
CA LYS A 386 -1.80 5.21 15.99
C LYS A 386 -1.65 3.70 15.72
N ALA A 387 -0.43 3.19 15.60
CA ALA A 387 -0.20 1.77 15.40
C ALA A 387 -0.54 0.91 16.63
N ALA A 388 -0.65 -0.40 16.40
CA ALA A 388 -0.56 -1.45 17.39
C ALA A 388 0.41 -2.53 16.91
N MET A 389 0.95 -3.25 17.87
CA MET A 389 1.76 -4.44 17.65
C MET A 389 0.87 -5.68 17.79
N TYR A 390 0.76 -6.45 16.73
CA TYR A 390 -0.01 -7.69 16.67
C TYR A 390 0.95 -8.88 16.74
N ILE A 391 0.90 -9.65 17.83
CA ILE A 391 1.74 -10.84 18.05
C ILE A 391 0.91 -12.09 17.82
N ARG A 392 1.35 -12.99 16.93
CA ARG A 392 0.60 -14.21 16.59
C ARG A 392 0.47 -15.13 17.82
N LYS A 393 -0.76 -15.56 18.12
CA LYS A 393 -1.03 -16.53 19.17
C LYS A 393 -0.46 -17.91 18.80
N PRO A 394 0.05 -18.69 19.77
CA PRO A 394 0.31 -20.11 19.59
C PRO A 394 -0.96 -20.88 19.18
N ILE A 395 -0.80 -21.94 18.38
CA ILE A 395 -1.93 -22.68 17.80
C ILE A 395 -2.80 -23.34 18.88
N ASP A 396 -2.18 -23.82 19.96
CA ASP A 396 -2.84 -24.43 21.11
C ASP A 396 -3.71 -23.43 21.89
N VAL A 397 -3.32 -22.16 21.91
CA VAL A 397 -4.15 -21.09 22.49
C VAL A 397 -5.38 -20.83 21.63
N ILE A 398 -5.22 -20.83 20.30
CA ILE A 398 -6.33 -20.61 19.35
C ILE A 398 -7.33 -21.77 19.46
N GLU A 399 -6.86 -23.02 19.38
CA GLU A 399 -7.71 -24.21 19.49
C GLU A 399 -8.49 -24.26 20.82
N ALA A 400 -7.83 -23.91 21.94
CA ALA A 400 -8.49 -23.85 23.24
C ALA A 400 -9.54 -22.74 23.33
N GLU A 401 -9.32 -21.58 22.70
CA GLU A 401 -10.32 -20.50 22.64
C GLU A 401 -11.55 -20.92 21.82
N GLU A 402 -11.35 -21.61 20.69
CA GLU A 402 -12.41 -22.14 19.84
C GLU A 402 -13.25 -23.21 20.57
N GLU A 403 -12.61 -24.19 21.23
CA GLU A 403 -13.30 -25.22 22.02
C GLU A 403 -14.13 -24.61 23.15
N ASN A 404 -13.59 -23.61 23.84
CA ASN A 404 -14.31 -22.93 24.93
C ASN A 404 -15.50 -22.10 24.41
N MET A 405 -15.39 -21.54 23.20
CA MET A 405 -16.48 -20.82 22.55
C MET A 405 -17.59 -21.77 22.11
N GLU A 406 -17.26 -22.91 21.51
CA GLU A 406 -18.22 -23.96 21.15
C GLU A 406 -18.90 -24.57 22.38
N ALA A 407 -18.18 -24.69 23.50
CA ALA A 407 -18.71 -25.15 24.78
C ALA A 407 -19.58 -24.10 25.51
N GLY A 408 -19.68 -22.86 25.00
CA GLY A 408 -20.42 -21.76 25.64
C GLY A 408 -19.79 -21.29 26.96
N LEU A 409 -18.50 -21.57 27.17
CA LEU A 409 -17.76 -21.24 28.39
C LEU A 409 -17.08 -19.86 28.34
N LEU A 410 -16.93 -19.29 27.13
CA LEU A 410 -16.53 -17.90 26.92
C LEU A 410 -17.74 -17.10 26.43
N ALA A 411 -18.07 -16.01 27.13
CA ALA A 411 -18.96 -15.00 26.57
C ALA A 411 -18.24 -14.34 25.39
N PRO A 412 -18.92 -14.05 24.27
CA PRO A 412 -18.32 -13.29 23.18
C PRO A 412 -17.83 -11.96 23.76
N THR A 413 -16.53 -11.69 23.63
CA THR A 413 -15.96 -10.40 23.98
C THR A 413 -16.51 -9.37 23.01
N SER A 414 -17.63 -8.75 23.40
CA SER A 414 -18.12 -7.53 22.78
C SER A 414 -17.42 -6.35 23.44
N GLU A 415 -16.35 -5.86 22.82
CA GLU A 415 -15.91 -4.47 22.98
C GLU A 415 -15.68 -3.81 21.62
#